data_AF-A0A9X1SPC3-F1
#
_entry.id   AF-A0A9X1SPC3-F1
#
_cell.length_a   1.000
_cell.length_b   1.000
_cell.length_c   1.000
_cell.angle_alpha   90.00
_cell.angle_beta   90.00
_cell.angle_gamma   90.00
#
_symmetry.space_group_name_H-M   'P 1'
#
loop_
_entity.id
_entity.type
_entity.pdbx_description
1 polymer ?
#
loop_
_entity_poly.entity_id
_entity_poly.type
_entity_poly.pdbx_seq_one_letter_code
_entity_poly.pdbx_strand_id
1 'polypeptide(L)'
;MSKLRLLPVRLRPEPGEHFSAYLLRLAVANGRSSVKELFSTLRIGGSKAQNHQSPDTQAALAGWLGLSPAELSCYVVRDEILAKVTAHDSSRIYRNLELRVPRICTACLRKKKRMPAYFGQLPFTHCYEHRHELIHACPHCNDQFEWSEELFECRCPSCKADLKASTRPVQLPAYASDLRSRLSDSNVLNHFIRDLLLALQCILVPLSTDLSARERPPTEIAPWPQLLDQAYTLLNESTAMQSWAETCRVHRSPTAVIGAFAVYLPIYALVEKLALPWPFRDLNWLSGRQSVKESAAENATSLALVDHRLLSQVLGCQPTEILPLIESSALRGLSGHRSIRDTRFDLVTLAKQVEQLETVVSGQVIDMVHAARIASAHGGHMGHVLAGILLKEIPFRPNSDRKALLDGAFVGVDSLLAWMAKHLASLEAAHCTLLETIAITGMNKQEITTACSLGLIKPLGWKRELCFQGGEISRLLSSHISIKRWSKMSGVPARRPLASLTESCFEAAIAGVLYKRTEELDSWLNSFASR
;
A
#
# COMPACT_ATOMS: atom_id res chain seq x y z
N MET A 1 38.03 -38.00 -19.20
CA MET A 1 36.67 -38.24 -18.64
C MET A 1 36.80 -38.59 -17.17
N SER A 2 36.45 -37.68 -16.24
CA SER A 2 36.51 -37.99 -14.81
C SER A 2 35.50 -39.09 -14.48
N LYS A 3 35.93 -40.18 -13.83
CA LYS A 3 35.04 -41.23 -13.30
C LYS A 3 33.87 -40.55 -12.58
N LEU A 4 32.65 -40.76 -13.06
CA LEU A 4 31.42 -40.30 -12.42
C LEU A 4 31.43 -40.81 -10.97
N ARG A 5 31.61 -39.90 -10.02
CA ARG A 5 31.52 -40.22 -8.61
C ARG A 5 30.02 -40.25 -8.28
N LEU A 6 29.48 -41.44 -8.10
CA LEU A 6 28.08 -41.67 -7.74
C LEU A 6 28.00 -42.00 -6.26
N LEU A 7 26.87 -41.66 -5.64
CA LEU A 7 26.57 -42.11 -4.28
C LEU A 7 26.40 -43.64 -4.22
N PRO A 8 26.87 -44.32 -3.16
CA PRO A 8 26.64 -45.75 -2.96
C PRO A 8 25.15 -46.11 -2.91
N VAL A 9 24.36 -45.35 -2.15
CA VAL A 9 22.90 -45.50 -2.10
C VAL A 9 22.26 -44.28 -2.75
N ARG A 10 21.43 -44.53 -3.77
CA ARG A 10 20.80 -43.49 -4.61
C ARG A 10 19.28 -43.55 -4.46
N LEU A 11 18.79 -43.30 -3.25
CA LEU A 11 17.34 -43.20 -3.02
C LEU A 11 16.75 -42.16 -3.98
N ARG A 12 15.63 -42.51 -4.61
CA ARG A 12 14.85 -41.56 -5.40
C ARG A 12 13.87 -40.83 -4.47
N PRO A 13 13.63 -39.52 -4.66
CA PRO A 13 12.58 -38.84 -3.91
C PRO A 13 11.22 -39.46 -4.28
N GLU A 14 10.36 -39.62 -3.28
CA GLU A 14 8.98 -39.96 -3.57
C GLU A 14 8.25 -38.76 -4.21
N PRO A 15 7.32 -38.98 -5.16
CA PRO A 15 6.50 -37.89 -5.69
C PRO A 15 5.81 -37.11 -4.56
N GLY A 16 6.07 -35.81 -4.53
CA GLY A 16 5.52 -34.89 -3.53
C GLY A 16 6.15 -34.98 -2.15
N GLU A 17 7.33 -35.59 -2.02
CA GLU A 17 8.11 -35.57 -0.77
C GLU A 17 8.81 -34.21 -0.57
N HIS A 18 8.82 -33.73 0.68
CA HIS A 18 9.54 -32.53 1.07
C HIS A 18 11.05 -32.71 0.84
N PHE A 19 11.68 -31.78 0.13
CA PHE A 19 13.06 -31.96 -0.31
C PHE A 19 14.05 -32.13 0.85
N SER A 20 13.92 -31.35 1.92
CA SER A 20 14.77 -31.54 3.12
C SER A 20 14.57 -32.90 3.79
N ALA A 21 13.36 -33.47 3.73
CA ALA A 21 13.07 -34.80 4.26
C ALA A 21 13.75 -35.88 3.39
N TYR A 22 13.64 -35.74 2.07
CA TYR A 22 14.34 -36.59 1.12
C TYR A 22 15.86 -36.56 1.31
N LEU A 23 16.46 -35.36 1.42
CA LEU A 23 17.90 -35.20 1.64
C LEU A 23 18.36 -35.89 2.92
N LEU A 24 17.57 -35.80 3.98
CA LEU A 24 17.86 -36.45 5.24
C LEU A 24 17.77 -37.98 5.14
N ARG A 25 16.73 -38.52 4.49
CA ARG A 25 16.65 -39.96 4.17
C ARG A 25 17.85 -40.43 3.35
N LEU A 26 18.26 -39.64 2.36
CA LEU A 26 19.42 -39.93 1.52
C LEU A 26 20.73 -39.92 2.34
N ALA A 27 20.87 -38.98 3.27
CA ALA A 27 22.01 -38.89 4.17
C ALA A 27 22.11 -40.14 5.07
N VAL A 28 21.02 -40.48 5.76
CA VAL A 28 20.93 -41.65 6.65
C VAL A 28 21.24 -42.94 5.87
N ALA A 29 20.65 -43.11 4.69
CA ALA A 29 20.88 -44.29 3.85
C ALA A 29 22.33 -44.43 3.34
N ASN A 30 23.11 -43.34 3.35
CA ASN A 30 24.54 -43.34 3.03
C ASN A 30 25.44 -43.25 4.26
N GLY A 31 24.92 -43.57 5.46
CA GLY A 31 25.69 -43.59 6.70
C GLY A 31 26.19 -42.20 7.12
N ARG A 32 25.33 -41.18 6.98
CA ARG A 32 25.57 -39.80 7.42
C ARG A 32 24.52 -39.40 8.43
N SER A 33 24.92 -38.68 9.48
CA SER A 33 24.04 -38.26 10.57
C SER A 33 23.21 -37.02 10.22
N SER A 34 23.61 -36.28 9.18
CA SER A 34 22.93 -35.04 8.75
C SER A 34 23.11 -34.73 7.26
N VAL A 35 22.24 -33.86 6.74
CA VAL A 35 22.36 -33.31 5.38
C VAL A 35 23.68 -32.54 5.20
N LYS A 36 24.15 -31.86 6.26
CA LYS A 36 25.43 -31.14 6.24
C LYS A 36 26.62 -32.09 6.02
N GLU A 37 26.64 -33.23 6.69
CA GLU A 37 27.68 -34.25 6.49
C GLU A 37 27.63 -34.88 5.10
N LEU A 38 26.41 -35.13 4.59
CA LEU A 38 26.22 -35.58 3.21
C LEU A 38 26.81 -34.55 2.23
N PHE A 39 26.42 -33.28 2.34
CA PHE A 39 26.90 -32.22 1.45
C PHE A 39 28.40 -32.01 1.52
N SER A 40 29.00 -32.08 2.72
CA SER A 40 30.46 -32.08 2.90
C SER A 40 31.12 -33.22 2.12
N THR A 41 30.59 -34.44 2.23
CA THR A 41 31.09 -35.62 1.50
C THR A 41 31.02 -35.42 -0.01
N LEU A 42 29.93 -34.81 -0.48
CA LEU A 42 29.69 -34.51 -1.90
C LEU A 42 30.44 -33.26 -2.40
N ARG A 43 31.16 -32.55 -1.51
CA ARG A 43 31.82 -31.27 -1.78
C ARG A 43 30.84 -30.19 -2.28
N ILE A 44 29.60 -30.25 -1.80
CA ILE A 44 28.58 -29.23 -2.00
C ILE A 44 28.72 -28.24 -0.83
N GLY A 45 29.29 -27.07 -1.09
CA GLY A 45 29.61 -26.06 -0.07
C GLY A 45 29.23 -24.63 -0.50
N GLY A 46 29.49 -23.66 0.38
CA GLY A 46 29.21 -22.24 0.12
C GLY A 46 27.71 -21.93 0.07
N SER A 47 27.32 -20.96 -0.78
CA SER A 47 25.92 -20.55 -0.99
C SER A 47 25.00 -21.73 -1.39
N LYS A 48 25.56 -22.74 -2.07
CA LYS A 48 24.83 -23.97 -2.47
C LYS A 48 24.41 -24.84 -1.28
N ALA A 49 25.15 -24.82 -0.18
CA ALA A 49 24.79 -25.58 1.02
C ALA A 49 23.79 -24.85 1.93
N GLN A 50 23.58 -23.55 1.73
CA GLN A 50 22.71 -22.72 2.57
C GLN A 50 21.23 -22.77 2.16
N ASN A 51 20.96 -22.98 0.86
CA ASN A 51 19.60 -23.20 0.36
C ASN A 51 19.53 -24.55 -0.36
N HIS A 52 19.07 -25.56 0.37
CA HIS A 52 18.95 -26.93 -0.16
C HIS A 52 18.10 -26.97 -1.44
N GLN A 53 17.07 -26.14 -1.54
CA GLN A 53 16.16 -26.15 -2.69
C GLN A 53 16.68 -25.38 -3.92
N SER A 54 17.85 -24.73 -3.85
CA SER A 54 18.34 -23.93 -4.97
C SER A 54 18.62 -24.77 -6.23
N PRO A 55 18.39 -24.23 -7.44
CA PRO A 55 18.68 -24.96 -8.69
C PRO A 55 20.12 -25.47 -8.77
N ASP A 56 21.08 -24.70 -8.27
CA ASP A 56 22.49 -25.09 -8.22
C ASP A 56 22.74 -26.30 -7.32
N THR A 57 22.06 -26.37 -6.18
CA THR A 57 22.15 -27.49 -5.24
C THR A 57 21.51 -28.74 -5.82
N GLN A 58 20.34 -28.59 -6.44
CA GLN A 58 19.66 -29.68 -7.13
C GLN A 58 20.51 -30.21 -8.29
N ALA A 59 21.09 -29.33 -9.11
CA ALA A 59 21.96 -29.72 -10.22
C ALA A 59 23.22 -30.46 -9.73
N ALA A 60 23.87 -29.96 -8.68
CA ALA A 60 25.02 -30.61 -8.07
C ALA A 60 24.65 -32.00 -7.54
N LEU A 61 23.52 -32.13 -6.85
CA LEU A 61 23.04 -33.40 -6.30
C LEU A 61 22.64 -34.40 -7.39
N ALA A 62 21.99 -33.93 -8.47
CA ALA A 62 21.53 -34.78 -9.56
C ALA A 62 22.68 -35.62 -10.17
N GLY A 63 23.86 -35.00 -10.37
CA GLY A 63 25.05 -35.70 -10.84
C GLY A 63 25.48 -36.86 -9.95
N TRP A 64 25.44 -36.68 -8.62
CA TRP A 64 25.75 -37.73 -7.65
C TRP A 64 24.71 -38.86 -7.59
N LEU A 65 23.47 -38.55 -7.96
CA LEU A 65 22.37 -39.50 -8.06
C LEU A 65 22.31 -40.22 -9.42
N GLY A 66 23.18 -39.86 -10.37
CA GLY A 66 23.10 -40.35 -11.74
C GLY A 66 21.80 -39.93 -12.43
N LEU A 67 21.34 -38.71 -12.16
CA LEU A 67 20.18 -38.08 -12.80
C LEU A 67 20.62 -36.81 -13.51
N SER A 68 19.85 -36.40 -14.51
CA SER A 68 19.86 -35.02 -14.97
C SER A 68 19.20 -34.09 -13.93
N PRO A 69 19.57 -32.79 -13.91
CA PRO A 69 18.89 -31.81 -13.06
C PRO A 69 17.38 -31.74 -13.32
N ALA A 70 16.96 -31.90 -14.58
CA ALA A 70 15.54 -31.90 -14.96
C ALA A 70 14.78 -33.09 -14.36
N GLU A 71 15.37 -34.30 -14.41
CA GLU A 71 14.78 -35.49 -13.80
C GLU A 71 14.62 -35.34 -12.28
N LEU A 72 15.65 -34.85 -11.59
CA LEU A 72 15.56 -34.60 -10.15
C LEU A 72 14.50 -33.56 -9.82
N SER A 73 14.47 -32.44 -10.56
CA SER A 73 13.46 -31.39 -10.38
C SER A 73 12.03 -31.93 -10.58
N CYS A 74 11.81 -32.85 -11.52
CA CYS A 74 10.50 -33.48 -11.68
C CYS A 74 10.04 -34.26 -10.45
N TYR A 75 10.95 -34.89 -9.69
CA TYR A 75 10.56 -35.59 -8.45
C TYR A 75 10.21 -34.62 -7.32
N VAL A 76 10.96 -33.52 -7.20
CA VAL A 76 10.75 -32.49 -6.16
C VAL A 76 9.48 -31.67 -6.40
N VAL A 77 9.14 -31.40 -7.65
CA VAL A 77 8.00 -30.55 -8.06
C VAL A 77 6.67 -31.33 -8.13
N ARG A 78 6.68 -32.67 -8.09
CA ARG A 78 5.51 -33.55 -8.26
C ARG A 78 4.55 -33.60 -7.06
N ASP A 79 4.48 -32.55 -6.24
CA ASP A 79 3.39 -32.39 -5.28
C ASP A 79 2.22 -31.70 -6.02
N GLU A 80 1.10 -32.41 -6.21
CA GLU A 80 -0.08 -31.89 -6.92
C GLU A 80 -0.69 -30.63 -6.28
N ILE A 81 -0.44 -30.43 -4.98
CA ILE A 81 -0.87 -29.24 -4.24
C ILE A 81 0.11 -28.09 -4.52
N LEU A 82 1.42 -28.32 -4.39
CA LEU A 82 2.41 -27.27 -4.64
C LEU A 82 2.50 -26.85 -6.09
N ALA A 83 2.22 -27.74 -7.04
CA ALA A 83 2.15 -27.38 -8.46
C ALA A 83 1.14 -26.25 -8.75
N LYS A 84 0.20 -26.01 -7.82
CA LYS A 84 -0.85 -24.99 -7.93
C LYS A 84 -0.59 -23.77 -7.03
N VAL A 85 0.47 -23.80 -6.23
CA VAL A 85 0.85 -22.71 -5.33
C VAL A 85 2.13 -22.08 -5.84
N THR A 86 2.08 -20.79 -6.12
CA THR A 86 3.27 -20.03 -6.49
C THR A 86 4.14 -19.90 -5.24
N ALA A 87 5.27 -20.61 -5.16
CA ALA A 87 6.13 -20.60 -3.97
C ALA A 87 6.69 -19.21 -3.62
N HIS A 88 7.08 -18.44 -4.64
CA HIS A 88 7.54 -17.06 -4.50
C HIS A 88 6.69 -16.10 -5.34
N ASP A 89 5.97 -15.18 -4.69
CA ASP A 89 5.05 -14.24 -5.35
C ASP A 89 5.29 -12.80 -4.85
N SER A 90 5.68 -11.91 -5.77
CA SER A 90 5.94 -10.50 -5.47
C SER A 90 4.71 -9.70 -5.03
N SER A 91 3.50 -10.20 -5.33
CA SER A 91 2.23 -9.58 -4.97
C SER A 91 1.76 -9.89 -3.55
N ARG A 92 2.36 -10.89 -2.88
CA ARG A 92 2.04 -11.25 -1.51
C ARG A 92 2.78 -10.41 -0.49
N ILE A 93 2.18 -10.29 0.70
CA ILE A 93 2.86 -9.66 1.83
C ILE A 93 4.04 -10.50 2.34
N TYR A 94 3.97 -11.83 2.24
CA TYR A 94 5.10 -12.73 2.41
C TYR A 94 5.41 -13.36 1.06
N ARG A 95 6.51 -12.94 0.45
CA ARG A 95 6.89 -13.37 -0.90
C ARG A 95 7.16 -14.87 -0.91
N ASN A 96 7.97 -15.33 0.03
CA ASN A 96 8.30 -16.74 0.21
C ASN A 96 7.43 -17.35 1.32
N LEU A 97 6.71 -18.41 0.99
CA LEU A 97 5.85 -19.17 1.91
C LEU A 97 6.56 -20.33 2.60
N GLU A 98 7.78 -20.65 2.18
CA GLU A 98 8.55 -21.77 2.70
C GLU A 98 9.04 -21.49 4.13
N LEU A 99 8.69 -22.41 5.03
CA LEU A 99 9.19 -22.52 6.39
C LEU A 99 10.36 -23.50 6.42
N ARG A 100 11.39 -23.21 7.22
CA ARG A 100 12.57 -24.06 7.32
C ARG A 100 12.44 -25.12 8.42
N VAL A 101 11.50 -24.94 9.32
CA VAL A 101 11.19 -25.87 10.41
C VAL A 101 10.43 -27.09 9.87
N PRO A 102 10.84 -28.32 10.23
CA PRO A 102 10.05 -29.50 9.92
C PRO A 102 8.71 -29.47 10.63
N ARG A 103 7.65 -29.65 9.84
CA ARG A 103 6.28 -29.88 10.31
C ARG A 103 5.89 -31.30 10.01
N ILE A 104 5.28 -31.99 10.98
CA ILE A 104 5.01 -33.42 10.87
C ILE A 104 3.56 -33.77 11.16
N CYS A 105 3.12 -34.86 10.52
CA CYS A 105 1.94 -35.61 10.87
C CYS A 105 2.40 -37.02 11.27
N THR A 106 2.13 -37.44 12.51
CA THR A 106 2.66 -38.70 13.03
C THR A 106 2.04 -39.91 12.35
N ALA A 107 0.82 -39.77 11.80
CA ALA A 107 0.18 -40.80 10.98
C ALA A 107 0.89 -40.97 9.61
N CYS A 108 1.28 -39.87 8.94
CA CYS A 108 2.05 -39.93 7.69
C CYS A 108 3.40 -40.63 7.91
N LEU A 109 4.10 -40.26 8.98
CA LEU A 109 5.41 -40.83 9.32
C LEU A 109 5.31 -42.32 9.64
N ARG A 110 4.32 -42.74 10.45
CA ARG A 110 4.07 -44.17 10.72
C ARG A 110 3.76 -44.98 9.46
N LYS A 111 2.98 -44.42 8.53
CA LYS A 111 2.51 -45.15 7.35
C LYS A 111 3.57 -45.26 6.27
N LYS A 112 4.31 -44.18 6.02
CA LYS A 112 5.17 -44.05 4.83
C LYS A 112 6.56 -43.48 5.12
N LYS A 113 6.86 -43.10 6.38
CA LYS A 113 8.09 -42.38 6.76
C LYS A 113 8.39 -41.17 5.85
N ARG A 114 7.33 -40.48 5.42
CA ARG A 114 7.41 -39.36 4.48
C ARG A 114 6.78 -38.10 5.06
N MET A 115 7.30 -36.96 4.61
CA MET A 115 6.71 -35.64 4.84
C MET A 115 6.32 -35.06 3.47
N PRO A 116 5.03 -34.83 3.18
CA PRO A 116 4.61 -34.15 1.96
C PRO A 116 5.26 -32.76 1.81
N ALA A 117 5.59 -32.35 0.59
CA ALA A 117 6.29 -31.11 0.32
C ALA A 117 5.49 -29.88 0.77
N TYR A 118 4.15 -29.94 0.64
CA TYR A 118 3.30 -28.85 1.10
C TYR A 118 3.34 -28.63 2.63
N PHE A 119 3.84 -29.58 3.43
CA PHE A 119 4.12 -29.36 4.86
C PHE A 119 5.20 -28.30 5.09
N GLY A 120 5.96 -27.89 4.07
CA GLY A 120 6.90 -26.78 4.17
C GLY A 120 6.27 -25.40 3.97
N GLN A 121 5.02 -25.30 3.52
CA GLN A 121 4.41 -24.02 3.12
C GLN A 121 3.44 -23.47 4.17
N LEU A 122 3.66 -22.23 4.62
CA LEU A 122 2.93 -21.56 5.69
C LEU A 122 1.39 -21.81 5.72
N PRO A 123 0.62 -21.58 4.63
CA PRO A 123 -0.84 -21.70 4.67
C PRO A 123 -1.34 -23.12 4.93
N PHE A 124 -0.49 -24.14 4.77
CA PHE A 124 -0.84 -25.53 4.99
C PHE A 124 -0.42 -25.98 6.39
N THR A 125 -1.34 -25.82 7.33
CA THR A 125 -1.17 -26.16 8.75
C THR A 125 -1.70 -27.55 9.12
N HIS A 126 -2.39 -28.22 8.20
CA HIS A 126 -3.03 -29.51 8.43
C HIS A 126 -2.65 -30.52 7.35
N CYS A 127 -2.57 -31.79 7.74
CA CYS A 127 -2.45 -32.92 6.82
C CYS A 127 -3.81 -33.18 6.15
N TYR A 128 -3.88 -33.22 4.82
CA TYR A 128 -5.13 -33.46 4.10
C TYR A 128 -5.48 -34.94 3.95
N GLU A 129 -4.47 -35.82 4.06
CA GLU A 129 -4.67 -37.27 4.07
C GLU A 129 -5.30 -37.73 5.39
N HIS A 130 -4.75 -37.29 6.52
CA HIS A 130 -5.15 -37.77 7.85
C HIS A 130 -6.03 -36.78 8.63
N ARG A 131 -6.12 -35.52 8.18
CA ARG A 131 -6.79 -34.41 8.90
C ARG A 131 -6.20 -34.17 10.28
N HIS A 132 -4.88 -34.23 10.40
CA HIS A 132 -4.17 -33.90 11.63
C HIS A 132 -3.61 -32.49 11.53
N GLU A 133 -3.65 -31.73 12.63
CA GLU A 133 -2.84 -30.52 12.76
C GLU A 133 -1.35 -30.89 12.69
N LEU A 134 -0.58 -30.13 11.92
CA LEU A 134 0.86 -30.34 11.77
C LEU A 134 1.60 -29.72 12.96
N ILE A 135 2.41 -30.51 13.64
CA ILE A 135 3.22 -30.05 14.76
C ILE A 135 4.65 -29.73 14.30
N HIS A 136 5.24 -28.67 14.86
CA HIS A 136 6.63 -28.22 14.61
C HIS A 136 7.48 -28.17 15.89
N ALA A 137 6.91 -28.60 17.02
CA ALA A 137 7.59 -28.65 18.31
C ALA A 137 7.13 -29.90 19.09
N CYS A 138 7.98 -30.38 19.99
CA CYS A 138 7.66 -31.52 20.81
C CYS A 138 6.64 -31.14 21.90
N PRO A 139 5.51 -31.83 22.04
CA PRO A 139 4.55 -31.53 23.11
C PRO A 139 5.04 -31.93 24.52
N HIS A 140 6.16 -32.65 24.62
CA HIS A 140 6.72 -33.10 25.90
C HIS A 140 7.79 -32.15 26.46
N CYS A 141 8.69 -31.64 25.61
CA CYS A 141 9.74 -30.72 26.02
C CYS A 141 9.60 -29.30 25.46
N ASN A 142 8.62 -29.05 24.58
CA ASN A 142 8.40 -27.79 23.86
C ASN A 142 9.53 -27.34 22.92
N ASP A 143 10.60 -28.15 22.77
CA ASP A 143 11.65 -27.86 21.82
C ASP A 143 11.11 -27.91 20.39
N GLN A 144 11.51 -26.91 19.60
CA GLN A 144 11.31 -26.88 18.17
C GLN A 144 11.93 -28.11 17.51
N PHE A 145 11.27 -28.67 16.50
CA PHE A 145 11.86 -29.75 15.73
C PHE A 145 12.98 -29.23 14.83
N GLU A 146 14.06 -30.01 14.80
CA GLU A 146 15.13 -29.89 13.82
C GLU A 146 15.05 -31.07 12.84
N TRP A 147 15.59 -30.90 11.63
CA TRP A 147 15.66 -31.97 10.65
C TRP A 147 16.58 -33.10 11.16
N SER A 148 15.97 -34.16 11.69
CA SER A 148 16.65 -35.29 12.32
C SER A 148 15.97 -36.62 11.97
N GLU A 149 16.76 -37.69 11.87
CA GLU A 149 16.27 -39.04 11.56
C GLU A 149 15.23 -39.53 12.58
N GLU A 150 15.32 -39.05 13.82
CA GLU A 150 14.40 -39.37 14.91
C GLU A 150 12.95 -39.05 14.56
N LEU A 151 12.72 -37.99 13.77
CA LEU A 151 11.38 -37.63 13.31
C LEU A 151 10.75 -38.74 12.46
N PHE A 152 11.52 -39.44 11.62
CA PHE A 152 11.01 -40.55 10.81
C PHE A 152 10.64 -41.79 11.64
N GLU A 153 11.23 -41.92 12.83
CA GLU A 153 10.88 -42.94 13.81
C GLU A 153 9.82 -42.46 14.82
N CYS A 154 9.19 -41.30 14.55
CA CYS A 154 8.24 -40.64 15.44
C CYS A 154 8.82 -40.42 16.85
N ARG A 155 10.07 -39.95 16.95
CA ARG A 155 10.69 -39.55 18.21
C ARG A 155 11.10 -38.08 18.18
N CYS A 156 11.07 -37.44 19.34
CA CYS A 156 11.59 -36.08 19.48
C CYS A 156 13.11 -36.08 19.27
N PRO A 157 13.66 -35.18 18.42
CA PRO A 157 15.11 -35.08 18.24
C PRO A 157 15.86 -34.74 19.53
N SER A 158 15.27 -33.88 20.38
CA SER A 158 15.87 -33.35 21.61
C SER A 158 15.70 -34.29 22.81
N CYS A 159 14.47 -34.58 23.22
CA CYS A 159 14.20 -35.37 24.44
C CYS A 159 13.94 -36.85 24.19
N LYS A 160 13.96 -37.30 22.92
CA LYS A 160 13.72 -38.70 22.50
C LYS A 160 12.34 -39.28 22.84
N ALA A 161 11.41 -38.47 23.36
CA ALA A 161 10.05 -38.89 23.66
C ALA A 161 9.32 -39.44 22.41
N ASP A 162 8.44 -40.44 22.61
CA ASP A 162 7.62 -41.02 21.55
C ASP A 162 6.52 -40.03 21.12
N LEU A 163 6.53 -39.66 19.84
CA LEU A 163 5.60 -38.72 19.23
C LEU A 163 4.40 -39.40 18.55
N LYS A 164 4.29 -40.74 18.54
CA LYS A 164 3.25 -41.45 17.75
C LYS A 164 1.83 -40.96 18.04
N ALA A 165 1.54 -40.59 19.28
CA ALA A 165 0.25 -40.08 19.74
C ALA A 165 0.13 -38.55 19.73
N SER A 166 1.16 -37.82 19.31
CA SER A 166 1.21 -36.35 19.40
C SER A 166 0.36 -35.60 18.38
N THR A 167 -0.10 -36.28 17.31
CA THR A 167 -1.08 -35.69 16.38
C THR A 167 -2.33 -36.55 16.33
N ARG A 168 -3.48 -35.91 16.23
CA ARG A 168 -4.80 -36.57 16.21
C ARG A 168 -5.67 -36.02 15.08
N PRO A 169 -6.64 -36.80 14.59
CA PRO A 169 -7.64 -36.30 13.65
C PRO A 169 -8.42 -35.14 14.26
N VAL A 170 -8.57 -34.08 13.49
CA VAL A 170 -9.37 -32.90 13.81
C VAL A 170 -10.27 -32.57 12.63
N GLN A 171 -11.36 -31.85 12.90
CA GLN A 171 -12.07 -31.16 11.84
C GLN A 171 -11.16 -30.03 11.33
N LEU A 172 -11.06 -29.89 10.00
CA LEU A 172 -10.28 -28.79 9.43
C LEU A 172 -10.94 -27.46 9.81
N PRO A 173 -10.15 -26.46 10.27
CA PRO A 173 -10.65 -25.10 10.42
C PRO A 173 -11.23 -24.56 9.11
N ALA A 174 -12.10 -23.55 9.20
CA ALA A 174 -12.84 -23.05 8.04
C ALA A 174 -11.91 -22.61 6.90
N TYR A 175 -10.85 -21.85 7.23
CA TYR A 175 -9.87 -21.42 6.24
C TYR A 175 -9.14 -22.59 5.56
N ALA A 176 -8.81 -23.65 6.32
CA ALA A 176 -8.07 -24.80 5.81
C ALA A 176 -8.97 -25.68 4.93
N SER A 177 -10.26 -25.75 5.26
CA SER A 177 -11.28 -26.39 4.43
C SER A 177 -11.49 -25.62 3.12
N ASP A 178 -11.57 -24.28 3.18
CA ASP A 178 -11.75 -23.46 1.98
C ASP A 178 -10.49 -23.45 1.09
N LEU A 179 -9.30 -23.37 1.70
CA LEU A 179 -8.02 -23.54 1.01
C LEU A 179 -7.97 -24.87 0.24
N ARG A 180 -8.44 -25.96 0.87
CA ARG A 180 -8.53 -27.28 0.23
C ARG A 180 -9.54 -27.30 -0.92
N SER A 181 -10.69 -26.63 -0.77
CA SER A 181 -11.73 -26.57 -1.80
C SER A 181 -11.25 -25.90 -3.09
N ARG A 182 -10.36 -24.92 -2.95
CA ARG A 182 -9.79 -24.11 -4.05
C ARG A 182 -8.58 -24.75 -4.73
N LEU A 183 -8.15 -25.93 -4.30
CA LEU A 183 -7.04 -26.65 -4.94
C LEU A 183 -7.31 -27.04 -6.39
N SER A 184 -8.52 -26.87 -6.95
CA SER A 184 -8.77 -27.09 -8.37
C SER A 184 -8.39 -25.90 -9.26
N ASP A 185 -8.35 -24.68 -8.72
CA ASP A 185 -8.08 -23.44 -9.45
C ASP A 185 -6.87 -22.71 -8.88
N SER A 186 -5.74 -22.78 -9.61
CA SER A 186 -4.47 -22.16 -9.20
C SER A 186 -4.58 -20.64 -9.03
N ASN A 187 -5.34 -19.94 -9.88
CA ASN A 187 -5.42 -18.47 -9.81
C ASN A 187 -6.21 -18.04 -8.57
N VAL A 188 -7.37 -18.65 -8.35
CA VAL A 188 -8.20 -18.37 -7.18
C VAL A 188 -7.49 -18.77 -5.89
N LEU A 189 -6.78 -19.90 -5.88
CA LEU A 189 -5.98 -20.36 -4.74
C LEU A 189 -4.90 -19.35 -4.34
N ASN A 190 -4.12 -18.85 -5.30
CA ASN A 190 -3.04 -17.90 -4.99
C ASN A 190 -3.57 -16.54 -4.52
N HIS A 191 -4.68 -16.06 -5.10
CA HIS A 191 -5.38 -14.86 -4.60
C HIS A 191 -5.94 -15.06 -3.18
N PHE A 192 -6.50 -16.23 -2.89
CA PHE A 192 -6.98 -16.57 -1.55
C PHE A 192 -5.84 -16.56 -0.53
N ILE A 193 -4.71 -17.21 -0.84
CA ILE A 193 -3.52 -17.23 0.02
C ILE A 193 -3.00 -15.80 0.22
N ARG A 194 -2.95 -14.98 -0.83
CA ARG A 194 -2.52 -13.58 -0.75
C ARG A 194 -3.36 -12.80 0.25
N ASP A 195 -4.68 -12.86 0.12
CA ASP A 195 -5.61 -12.11 0.96
C ASP A 195 -5.62 -12.61 2.41
N LEU A 196 -5.56 -13.93 2.61
CA LEU A 196 -5.45 -14.52 3.94
C LEU A 196 -4.18 -14.07 4.67
N LEU A 197 -3.04 -14.00 3.97
CA LEU A 197 -1.78 -13.55 4.57
C LEU A 197 -1.74 -12.03 4.80
N LEU A 198 -2.42 -11.24 3.96
CA LEU A 198 -2.64 -9.81 4.23
C LEU A 198 -3.45 -9.62 5.52
N ALA A 199 -4.56 -10.35 5.68
CA ALA A 199 -5.36 -10.31 6.90
C ALA A 199 -4.57 -10.81 8.13
N LEU A 200 -3.76 -11.85 7.97
CA LEU A 200 -2.85 -12.35 9.02
C LEU A 200 -1.90 -11.24 9.50
N GLN A 201 -1.35 -10.41 8.61
CA GLN A 201 -0.54 -9.27 9.02
C GLN A 201 -1.32 -8.28 9.88
N CYS A 202 -2.60 -8.05 9.56
CA CYS A 202 -3.48 -7.21 10.37
C CYS A 202 -3.79 -7.88 11.72
N ILE A 203 -3.83 -9.21 11.83
CA ILE A 203 -3.93 -9.87 13.15
C ILE A 203 -2.64 -9.69 13.96
N LEU A 204 -1.48 -9.83 13.31
CA LEU A 204 -0.18 -9.71 13.98
C LEU A 204 0.15 -8.28 14.41
N VAL A 205 -0.26 -7.29 13.62
CA VAL A 205 -0.02 -5.87 13.90
C VAL A 205 -1.28 -5.03 13.55
N PRO A 206 -2.34 -5.08 14.38
CA PRO A 206 -3.67 -4.55 14.04
C PRO A 206 -3.76 -3.06 13.75
N LEU A 207 -2.84 -2.26 14.29
CA LEU A 207 -2.86 -0.81 14.14
C LEU A 207 -1.87 -0.30 13.08
N SER A 208 -1.11 -1.20 12.46
CA SER A 208 -0.15 -0.85 11.42
C SER A 208 -0.86 -0.64 10.07
N THR A 209 -0.43 0.39 9.37
CA THR A 209 -0.80 0.67 7.97
C THR A 209 0.24 0.14 6.99
N ASP A 210 1.39 -0.34 7.49
CA ASP A 210 2.48 -0.87 6.67
C ASP A 210 2.21 -2.32 6.22
N LEU A 211 1.50 -2.41 5.11
CA LEU A 211 1.27 -3.64 4.35
C LEU A 211 2.29 -3.80 3.21
N SER A 212 3.54 -3.38 3.42
CA SER A 212 4.64 -3.62 2.48
C SER A 212 5.01 -5.10 2.43
N ALA A 213 5.47 -5.55 1.26
CA ALA A 213 5.90 -6.93 1.06
C ALA A 213 7.20 -7.21 1.82
N ARG A 214 7.25 -8.37 2.46
CA ARG A 214 8.36 -8.93 3.22
C ARG A 214 8.78 -10.24 2.58
N GLU A 215 10.04 -10.62 2.77
CA GLU A 215 10.55 -11.86 2.18
C GLU A 215 9.93 -13.10 2.85
N ARG A 216 9.75 -13.07 4.17
CA ARG A 216 9.26 -14.18 5.00
C ARG A 216 8.35 -13.67 6.13
N PRO A 217 7.53 -14.56 6.75
CA PRO A 217 6.83 -14.25 8.00
C PRO A 217 7.79 -13.85 9.14
N PRO A 218 7.33 -13.11 10.16
CA PRO A 218 8.16 -12.57 11.23
C PRO A 218 8.81 -13.64 12.12
N THR A 219 8.20 -14.81 12.19
CA THR A 219 8.71 -16.01 12.85
C THR A 219 8.39 -17.20 11.94
N GLU A 220 9.08 -18.31 12.12
CA GLU A 220 8.70 -19.59 11.49
C GLU A 220 7.82 -20.45 12.43
N ILE A 221 7.82 -20.11 13.72
CA ILE A 221 7.08 -20.79 14.79
C ILE A 221 6.07 -19.82 15.36
N ALA A 222 4.80 -20.14 15.18
CA ALA A 222 3.68 -19.44 15.78
C ALA A 222 2.51 -20.42 15.86
N PRO A 223 1.46 -20.11 16.63
CA PRO A 223 0.17 -20.79 16.54
C PRO A 223 -0.52 -20.47 15.20
N TRP A 224 0.11 -20.86 14.08
CA TRP A 224 -0.36 -20.59 12.72
C TRP A 224 -1.79 -21.06 12.48
N PRO A 225 -2.23 -22.23 12.98
CA PRO A 225 -3.61 -22.64 12.84
C PRO A 225 -4.60 -21.60 13.38
N GLN A 226 -4.35 -21.10 14.60
CA GLN A 226 -5.19 -20.14 15.29
C GLN A 226 -5.14 -18.76 14.62
N LEU A 227 -3.94 -18.30 14.25
CA LEU A 227 -3.76 -16.98 13.62
C LEU A 227 -4.37 -16.91 12.22
N LEU A 228 -4.25 -17.98 11.42
CA LEU A 228 -4.89 -18.05 10.10
C LEU A 228 -6.41 -18.16 10.21
N ASP A 229 -6.91 -18.83 11.24
CA ASP A 229 -8.36 -18.88 11.51
C ASP A 229 -8.90 -17.50 11.89
N GLN A 230 -8.22 -16.77 12.78
CA GLN A 230 -8.54 -15.38 13.10
C GLN A 230 -8.50 -14.46 11.86
N ALA A 231 -7.48 -14.62 11.01
CA ALA A 231 -7.37 -13.85 9.77
C ALA A 231 -8.52 -14.15 8.80
N TYR A 232 -8.94 -15.41 8.71
CA TYR A 232 -10.07 -15.81 7.88
C TYR A 232 -11.40 -15.32 8.45
N THR A 233 -11.59 -15.41 9.76
CA THR A 233 -12.75 -14.84 10.47
C THR A 233 -12.82 -13.33 10.28
N LEU A 234 -11.70 -12.60 10.33
CA LEU A 234 -11.65 -11.17 10.04
C LEU A 234 -12.19 -10.82 8.64
N LEU A 235 -11.93 -11.66 7.65
CA LEU A 235 -12.36 -11.45 6.26
C LEU A 235 -13.83 -11.81 6.00
N ASN A 236 -14.44 -12.65 6.85
CA ASN A 236 -15.77 -13.21 6.60
C ASN A 236 -16.84 -12.78 7.62
N GLU A 237 -16.46 -12.50 8.87
CA GLU A 237 -17.40 -12.25 9.97
C GLU A 237 -17.48 -10.77 10.31
N SER A 238 -18.70 -10.23 10.35
CA SER A 238 -18.98 -8.83 10.66
C SER A 238 -18.56 -8.45 12.09
N THR A 239 -18.70 -9.37 13.05
CA THR A 239 -18.38 -9.15 14.47
C THR A 239 -16.88 -8.95 14.68
N ALA A 240 -16.05 -9.79 14.07
CA ALA A 240 -14.59 -9.67 14.13
C ALA A 240 -14.11 -8.35 13.52
N MET A 241 -14.70 -7.97 12.37
CA MET A 241 -14.43 -6.70 11.72
C MET A 241 -14.85 -5.50 12.60
N GLN A 242 -16.04 -5.53 13.20
CA GLN A 242 -16.51 -4.47 14.10
C GLN A 242 -15.60 -4.33 15.33
N SER A 243 -15.14 -5.44 15.91
CA SER A 243 -14.18 -5.44 17.01
C SER A 243 -12.84 -4.79 16.60
N TRP A 244 -12.33 -5.08 15.40
CA TRP A 244 -11.12 -4.44 14.88
C TRP A 244 -11.33 -2.94 14.57
N ALA A 245 -12.48 -2.56 14.02
CA ALA A 245 -12.84 -1.17 13.79
C ALA A 245 -12.91 -0.38 15.10
N GLU A 246 -13.47 -0.98 16.15
CA GLU A 246 -13.51 -0.37 17.48
C GLU A 246 -12.10 -0.19 18.05
N THR A 247 -11.24 -1.19 17.89
CA THR A 247 -9.81 -1.10 18.27
C THR A 247 -9.12 0.07 17.54
N CYS A 248 -9.34 0.21 16.22
CA CYS A 248 -8.83 1.35 15.46
C CYS A 248 -9.38 2.69 15.99
N ARG A 249 -10.68 2.75 16.28
CA ARG A 249 -11.36 3.95 16.81
C ARG A 249 -10.75 4.41 18.12
N VAL A 250 -10.58 3.50 19.08
CA VAL A 250 -10.03 3.80 20.41
C VAL A 250 -8.58 4.29 20.28
N HIS A 251 -7.71 3.51 19.62
CA HIS A 251 -6.29 3.80 19.59
C HIS A 251 -5.88 4.94 18.64
N ARG A 252 -6.69 5.21 17.61
CA ARG A 252 -6.43 6.29 16.63
C ARG A 252 -7.35 7.49 16.81
N SER A 253 -8.09 7.54 17.92
CA SER A 253 -8.93 8.69 18.31
C SER A 253 -8.19 10.05 18.28
N PRO A 254 -6.87 10.17 18.60
CA PRO A 254 -6.17 11.44 18.47
C PRO A 254 -6.06 11.96 17.03
N THR A 255 -6.34 11.12 16.02
CA THR A 255 -6.33 11.51 14.60
C THR A 255 -7.71 11.83 14.05
N ALA A 256 -8.77 11.72 14.88
CA ALA A 256 -10.16 11.87 14.45
C ALA A 256 -10.48 13.27 13.89
N VAL A 257 -9.78 14.30 14.37
CA VAL A 257 -9.88 15.67 13.85
C VAL A 257 -9.39 15.80 12.41
N ILE A 258 -8.69 14.82 11.85
CA ILE A 258 -8.36 14.86 10.42
C ILE A 258 -9.55 14.36 9.60
N GLY A 259 -10.15 13.25 10.01
CA GLY A 259 -11.32 12.64 9.37
C GLY A 259 -11.38 11.13 9.63
N ALA A 260 -12.49 10.50 9.25
CA ALA A 260 -12.70 9.07 9.47
C ALA A 260 -11.60 8.18 8.82
N PHE A 261 -11.02 8.59 7.69
CA PHE A 261 -9.93 7.86 7.03
C PHE A 261 -8.69 7.76 7.91
N ALA A 262 -8.34 8.80 8.69
CA ALA A 262 -7.17 8.76 9.57
C ALA A 262 -7.33 7.73 10.70
N VAL A 263 -8.56 7.61 11.22
CA VAL A 263 -8.95 6.68 12.28
C VAL A 263 -8.98 5.24 11.79
N TYR A 264 -9.62 4.98 10.65
CA TYR A 264 -9.80 3.62 10.13
C TYR A 264 -8.77 3.24 9.05
N LEU A 265 -7.64 3.95 9.00
CA LEU A 265 -6.62 3.76 7.96
C LEU A 265 -6.13 2.32 7.81
N PRO A 266 -5.89 1.53 8.88
CA PRO A 266 -5.51 0.11 8.74
C PRO A 266 -6.54 -0.72 7.97
N ILE A 267 -7.84 -0.44 8.18
CA ILE A 267 -8.94 -1.13 7.48
C ILE A 267 -8.93 -0.75 6.01
N TYR A 268 -8.87 0.55 5.69
CA TYR A 268 -8.79 1.03 4.30
C TYR A 268 -7.57 0.44 3.56
N ALA A 269 -6.41 0.39 4.21
CA ALA A 269 -5.19 -0.18 3.65
C ALA A 269 -5.34 -1.67 3.31
N LEU A 270 -6.08 -2.44 4.14
CA LEU A 270 -6.40 -3.84 3.83
C LEU A 270 -7.37 -3.93 2.64
N VAL A 271 -8.49 -3.20 2.67
CA VAL A 271 -9.54 -3.23 1.62
C VAL A 271 -8.94 -2.94 0.23
N GLU A 272 -8.06 -1.94 0.13
CA GLU A 272 -7.42 -1.53 -1.13
C GLU A 272 -6.57 -2.66 -1.75
N LYS A 273 -6.01 -3.56 -0.93
CA LYS A 273 -5.07 -4.60 -1.37
C LYS A 273 -5.70 -5.98 -1.60
N LEU A 274 -6.90 -6.22 -1.11
CA LEU A 274 -7.57 -7.51 -1.30
C LEU A 274 -7.73 -7.82 -2.80
N ALA A 275 -7.65 -9.09 -3.19
CA ALA A 275 -7.88 -9.57 -4.55
C ALA A 275 -9.31 -10.03 -4.77
N LEU A 276 -9.86 -10.74 -3.77
CA LEU A 276 -11.14 -11.41 -3.85
C LEU A 276 -12.26 -10.57 -3.24
N PRO A 277 -13.53 -10.81 -3.64
CA PRO A 277 -14.69 -10.11 -3.09
C PRO A 277 -15.08 -10.70 -1.74
N TRP A 278 -14.34 -10.35 -0.69
CA TRP A 278 -14.64 -10.76 0.68
C TRP A 278 -15.82 -9.97 1.25
N PRO A 279 -16.68 -10.59 2.09
CA PRO A 279 -17.76 -9.88 2.81
C PRO A 279 -17.27 -8.62 3.54
N PHE A 280 -16.04 -8.66 4.04
CA PHE A 280 -15.33 -7.53 4.64
C PHE A 280 -15.33 -6.24 3.79
N ARG A 281 -15.34 -6.31 2.46
CA ARG A 281 -15.31 -5.12 1.59
C ARG A 281 -16.61 -4.32 1.58
N ASP A 282 -17.74 -5.01 1.71
CA ASP A 282 -19.07 -4.41 1.55
C ASP A 282 -19.66 -3.91 2.87
N LEU A 283 -19.00 -4.20 3.99
CA LEU A 283 -19.49 -3.86 5.31
C LEU A 283 -19.24 -2.38 5.64
N ASN A 284 -20.26 -1.72 6.18
CA ASN A 284 -20.13 -0.35 6.65
C ASN A 284 -19.64 -0.32 8.11
N TRP A 285 -18.32 -0.32 8.30
CA TRP A 285 -17.68 -0.20 9.63
C TRP A 285 -17.84 1.18 10.29
N LEU A 286 -18.40 2.16 9.58
CA LEU A 286 -18.69 3.49 10.12
C LEU A 286 -20.02 3.56 10.90
N SER A 287 -20.82 2.49 10.90
CA SER A 287 -22.17 2.46 11.46
C SER A 287 -22.24 2.49 13.00
N GLY A 288 -21.09 2.47 13.70
CA GLY A 288 -20.98 2.47 15.16
C GLY A 288 -20.71 3.84 15.78
N ARG A 289 -21.37 4.92 15.31
CA ARG A 289 -21.24 6.26 15.91
C ARG A 289 -21.92 6.33 17.28
N GLN A 290 -21.31 5.78 18.32
CA GLN A 290 -21.65 6.14 19.70
C GLN A 290 -20.56 7.06 20.25
N SER A 291 -21.00 8.26 20.63
CA SER A 291 -20.20 9.28 21.29
C SER A 291 -19.74 8.77 22.66
N VAL A 292 -18.51 8.27 22.75
CA VAL A 292 -17.84 8.03 24.03
C VAL A 292 -16.62 8.94 24.09
N LYS A 293 -16.65 9.88 25.02
CA LYS A 293 -15.48 10.66 25.45
C LYS A 293 -14.57 9.70 26.21
N GLU A 294 -13.37 9.42 25.72
CA GLU A 294 -12.41 8.62 26.49
C GLU A 294 -10.95 8.92 26.14
N SER A 295 -10.12 8.71 27.15
CA SER A 295 -8.78 9.27 27.36
C SER A 295 -7.70 8.68 26.44
N ALA A 296 -6.79 9.55 25.99
CA ALA A 296 -5.65 9.22 25.15
C ALA A 296 -4.69 8.24 25.83
N ALA A 297 -4.44 7.09 25.20
CA ALA A 297 -3.44 6.12 25.62
C ALA A 297 -2.01 6.58 25.26
N GLU A 298 -1.06 6.34 26.16
CA GLU A 298 0.31 6.90 26.16
C GLU A 298 1.26 6.42 25.02
N ASN A 299 0.79 5.66 24.03
CA ASN A 299 1.64 5.08 22.96
C ASN A 299 1.20 5.42 21.51
N ALA A 300 0.40 6.48 21.31
CA ALA A 300 -0.21 6.80 20.01
C ALA A 300 0.76 7.18 18.87
N THR A 301 1.99 7.60 19.16
CA THR A 301 2.90 8.24 18.19
C THR A 301 3.59 7.29 17.22
N SER A 302 3.90 6.04 17.59
CA SER A 302 4.54 5.09 16.64
C SER A 302 3.56 4.43 15.65
N LEU A 303 2.26 4.46 15.98
CA LEU A 303 1.20 3.74 15.25
C LEU A 303 0.56 4.58 14.14
N ALA A 304 0.84 5.89 14.08
CA ALA A 304 0.19 6.83 13.19
C ALA A 304 1.07 7.27 12.00
N LEU A 305 2.17 6.56 11.75
CA LEU A 305 3.10 6.88 10.67
C LEU A 305 2.55 6.44 9.30
N VAL A 306 2.65 7.32 8.32
CA VAL A 306 2.18 7.09 6.94
C VAL A 306 3.21 7.53 5.91
N ASP A 307 3.18 6.94 4.71
CA ASP A 307 3.85 7.53 3.54
C ASP A 307 2.98 8.60 2.88
N HIS A 308 3.55 9.25 1.86
CA HIS A 308 2.87 10.27 1.05
C HIS A 308 1.57 9.81 0.37
N ARG A 309 1.41 8.50 0.05
CA ARG A 309 0.19 8.02 -0.63
C ARG A 309 -0.96 7.92 0.35
N LEU A 310 -0.72 7.29 1.50
CA LEU A 310 -1.70 7.21 2.58
C LEU A 310 -2.00 8.60 3.16
N LEU A 311 -1.00 9.48 3.26
CA LEU A 311 -1.20 10.87 3.66
C LEU A 311 -2.14 11.60 2.68
N SER A 312 -1.97 11.41 1.37
CA SER A 312 -2.81 12.10 0.38
C SER A 312 -4.27 11.64 0.46
N GLN A 313 -4.51 10.35 0.71
CA GLN A 313 -5.85 9.83 0.98
C GLN A 313 -6.47 10.47 2.24
N VAL A 314 -5.72 10.55 3.33
CA VAL A 314 -6.17 11.17 4.59
C VAL A 314 -6.45 12.67 4.43
N LEU A 315 -5.67 13.37 3.63
CA LEU A 315 -5.88 14.80 3.33
C LEU A 315 -6.98 15.04 2.28
N GLY A 316 -7.31 14.06 1.44
CA GLY A 316 -8.29 14.23 0.35
C GLY A 316 -7.67 14.92 -0.87
N CYS A 317 -6.41 14.61 -1.17
CA CYS A 317 -5.66 15.16 -2.30
C CYS A 317 -4.89 14.06 -3.06
N GLN A 318 -4.32 14.39 -4.23
CA GLN A 318 -3.51 13.47 -5.01
C GLN A 318 -2.09 13.32 -4.41
N PRO A 319 -1.42 12.17 -4.57
CA PRO A 319 -0.07 11.96 -4.03
C PRO A 319 0.96 12.98 -4.53
N THR A 320 0.81 13.48 -5.76
CA THR A 320 1.67 14.53 -6.34
C THR A 320 1.49 15.88 -5.65
N GLU A 321 0.38 16.09 -4.97
CA GLU A 321 0.03 17.34 -4.31
C GLU A 321 0.61 17.45 -2.89
N ILE A 322 1.33 16.43 -2.42
CA ILE A 322 2.03 16.48 -1.12
C ILE A 322 3.30 17.32 -1.18
N LEU A 323 3.96 17.42 -2.33
CA LEU A 323 5.25 18.10 -2.47
C LEU A 323 5.20 19.57 -2.01
N PRO A 324 4.21 20.41 -2.39
CA PRO A 324 4.16 21.79 -1.91
C PRO A 324 4.02 21.94 -0.40
N LEU A 325 3.46 20.94 0.29
CA LEU A 325 3.35 20.95 1.76
C LEU A 325 4.73 20.84 2.42
N ILE A 326 5.63 20.10 1.78
CA ILE A 326 7.01 19.92 2.24
C ILE A 326 7.84 21.16 1.88
N GLU A 327 7.75 21.63 0.63
CA GLU A 327 8.50 22.80 0.15
C GLU A 327 8.18 24.07 0.92
N SER A 328 6.90 24.29 1.24
CA SER A 328 6.44 25.41 2.08
C SER A 328 6.70 25.22 3.57
N SER A 329 7.25 24.07 3.99
CA SER A 329 7.38 23.66 5.40
C SER A 329 6.06 23.61 6.18
N ALA A 330 4.91 23.60 5.49
CA ALA A 330 3.59 23.43 6.08
C ALA A 330 3.43 22.06 6.76
N LEU A 331 4.10 21.04 6.22
CA LEU A 331 4.29 19.73 6.84
C LEU A 331 5.77 19.38 6.87
N ARG A 332 6.20 18.85 8.01
CA ARG A 332 7.55 18.30 8.18
C ARG A 332 7.47 16.79 8.23
N GLY A 333 8.15 16.14 7.30
CA GLY A 333 8.42 14.71 7.41
C GLY A 333 9.40 14.41 8.54
N LEU A 334 9.41 13.17 9.01
CA LEU A 334 10.46 12.69 9.90
C LEU A 334 11.82 12.76 9.18
N SER A 335 12.81 13.37 9.84
CA SER A 335 14.12 13.71 9.26
C SER A 335 14.91 12.50 8.77
N GLY A 336 15.64 12.65 7.65
CA GLY A 336 16.68 11.70 7.22
C GLY A 336 16.54 11.11 5.81
N HIS A 337 15.43 11.37 5.11
CA HIS A 337 15.17 10.78 3.80
C HIS A 337 15.44 11.75 2.64
N ARG A 338 16.11 11.27 1.59
CA ARG A 338 16.50 12.06 0.40
C ARG A 338 15.34 12.27 -0.60
N SER A 339 14.22 11.58 -0.43
CA SER A 339 13.10 11.54 -1.37
C SER A 339 11.76 11.50 -0.63
N ILE A 340 10.75 12.20 -1.16
CA ILE A 340 9.36 12.23 -0.65
C ILE A 340 8.78 10.82 -0.49
N ARG A 341 9.18 9.89 -1.36
CA ARG A 341 8.69 8.51 -1.34
C ARG A 341 9.07 7.78 -0.06
N ASP A 342 10.22 8.11 0.50
CA ASP A 342 10.78 7.47 1.69
C ASP A 342 10.44 8.25 2.96
N THR A 343 9.96 9.49 2.82
CA THR A 343 9.51 10.34 3.92
C THR A 343 8.27 9.74 4.59
N ARG A 344 8.33 9.65 5.93
CA ARG A 344 7.19 9.28 6.78
C ARG A 344 6.63 10.49 7.49
N PHE A 345 5.32 10.49 7.68
CA PHE A 345 4.55 11.58 8.32
C PHE A 345 3.78 11.03 9.52
N ASP A 346 3.73 11.80 10.60
CA ASP A 346 2.99 11.46 11.80
C ASP A 346 1.61 12.13 11.80
N LEU A 347 0.55 11.31 11.71
CA LEU A 347 -0.82 11.82 11.71
C LEU A 347 -1.24 12.41 13.07
N VAL A 348 -0.62 12.03 14.20
CA VAL A 348 -0.91 12.66 15.49
C VAL A 348 -0.40 14.10 15.52
N THR A 349 0.80 14.33 14.99
CA THR A 349 1.36 15.69 14.86
C THR A 349 0.52 16.54 13.90
N LEU A 350 0.11 15.99 12.76
CA LEU A 350 -0.81 16.68 11.84
C LEU A 350 -2.16 16.98 12.51
N ALA A 351 -2.73 16.04 13.28
CA ALA A 351 -4.00 16.26 13.98
C ALA A 351 -3.94 17.45 14.95
N LYS A 352 -2.87 17.55 15.74
CA LYS A 352 -2.63 18.71 16.62
C LYS A 352 -2.53 20.03 15.84
N GLN A 353 -1.93 20.01 14.65
CA GLN A 353 -1.88 21.20 13.79
C GLN A 353 -3.28 21.56 13.29
N VAL A 354 -4.09 20.57 12.89
CA VAL A 354 -5.46 20.74 12.39
C VAL A 354 -6.41 21.25 13.48
N GLU A 355 -6.29 20.81 14.72
CA GLU A 355 -7.07 21.33 15.87
C GLU A 355 -6.89 22.85 16.06
N GLN A 356 -5.71 23.38 15.69
CA GLN A 356 -5.43 24.80 15.77
C GLN A 356 -5.92 25.62 14.57
N LEU A 357 -6.56 24.97 13.59
CA LEU A 357 -7.07 25.61 12.37
C LEU A 357 -8.54 26.03 12.47
N GLU A 358 -9.28 25.61 13.50
CA GLU A 358 -10.68 25.99 13.69
C GLU A 358 -10.78 27.51 13.97
N THR A 359 -10.83 28.28 12.89
CA THR A 359 -10.98 29.73 12.90
C THR A 359 -12.42 30.09 12.53
N VAL A 360 -13.00 31.07 13.21
CA VAL A 360 -14.24 31.71 12.78
C VAL A 360 -13.98 32.35 11.42
N VAL A 361 -14.52 31.77 10.35
CA VAL A 361 -14.38 32.34 9.01
C VAL A 361 -15.32 33.54 8.90
N SER A 362 -14.79 34.75 9.03
CA SER A 362 -15.52 35.98 8.72
C SER A 362 -15.48 36.24 7.21
N GLY A 363 -16.63 36.44 6.58
CA GLY A 363 -16.73 36.78 5.15
C GLY A 363 -17.23 35.64 4.26
N GLN A 364 -17.02 35.79 2.95
CA GLN A 364 -17.49 34.83 1.95
C GLN A 364 -16.65 33.55 1.98
N VAL A 365 -17.33 32.40 1.99
CA VAL A 365 -16.71 31.07 1.96
C VAL A 365 -17.09 30.32 0.69
N ILE A 366 -16.19 29.45 0.25
CA ILE A 366 -16.39 28.57 -0.91
C ILE A 366 -16.00 27.14 -0.57
N ASP A 367 -16.56 26.18 -1.32
CA ASP A 367 -16.20 24.78 -1.21
C ASP A 367 -14.81 24.47 -1.82
N MET A 368 -14.30 23.28 -1.55
CA MET A 368 -12.99 22.84 -2.06
C MET A 368 -12.97 22.65 -3.59
N VAL A 369 -14.12 22.44 -4.25
CA VAL A 369 -14.20 22.31 -5.72
C VAL A 369 -13.96 23.68 -6.37
N HIS A 370 -14.52 24.74 -5.81
CA HIS A 370 -14.23 26.11 -6.19
C HIS A 370 -12.79 26.49 -5.83
N ALA A 371 -12.31 26.13 -4.64
CA ALA A 371 -10.92 26.39 -4.27
C ALA A 371 -9.92 25.76 -5.27
N ALA A 372 -10.19 24.54 -5.75
CA ALA A 372 -9.40 23.88 -6.79
C ALA A 372 -9.37 24.68 -8.11
N ARG A 373 -10.51 25.26 -8.51
CA ARG A 373 -10.60 26.11 -9.71
C ARG A 373 -9.76 27.36 -9.57
N ILE A 374 -9.80 28.01 -8.41
CA ILE A 374 -8.98 29.20 -8.10
C ILE A 374 -7.49 28.83 -8.10
N ALA A 375 -7.11 27.73 -7.43
CA ALA A 375 -5.73 27.28 -7.40
C ALA A 375 -5.19 27.03 -8.82
N SER A 376 -5.95 26.32 -9.65
CA SER A 376 -5.60 26.08 -11.05
C SER A 376 -5.46 27.37 -11.87
N ALA A 377 -6.30 28.38 -11.62
CA ALA A 377 -6.22 29.70 -12.27
C ALA A 377 -5.01 30.56 -11.82
N HIS A 378 -4.23 30.06 -10.85
CA HIS A 378 -3.00 30.66 -10.34
C HIS A 378 -1.79 29.73 -10.51
N GLY A 379 -1.92 28.65 -11.29
CA GLY A 379 -0.80 27.73 -11.56
C GLY A 379 -0.49 26.83 -10.36
N GLY A 380 -1.43 26.71 -9.43
CA GLY A 380 -1.37 25.79 -8.30
C GLY A 380 -2.38 24.66 -8.42
N HIS A 381 -2.47 23.90 -7.34
CA HIS A 381 -3.35 22.74 -7.19
C HIS A 381 -3.70 22.56 -5.71
N MET A 382 -4.37 21.48 -5.31
CA MET A 382 -4.93 21.37 -3.95
C MET A 382 -3.86 21.36 -2.86
N GLY A 383 -2.70 20.78 -3.14
CA GLY A 383 -1.51 20.88 -2.28
C GLY A 383 -1.10 22.30 -1.89
N HIS A 384 -1.22 23.27 -2.80
CA HIS A 384 -0.91 24.68 -2.51
C HIS A 384 -1.97 25.31 -1.62
N VAL A 385 -3.24 24.92 -1.79
CA VAL A 385 -4.34 25.34 -0.91
C VAL A 385 -4.16 24.76 0.49
N LEU A 386 -3.86 23.46 0.58
CA LEU A 386 -3.54 22.78 1.83
C LEU A 386 -2.35 23.42 2.55
N ALA A 387 -1.30 23.84 1.82
CA ALA A 387 -0.17 24.54 2.42
C ALA A 387 -0.63 25.84 3.11
N GLY A 388 -1.43 26.66 2.43
CA GLY A 388 -1.97 27.89 3.00
C GLY A 388 -2.90 27.65 4.19
N ILE A 389 -3.71 26.59 4.16
CA ILE A 389 -4.56 26.17 5.28
C ILE A 389 -3.68 25.78 6.49
N LEU A 390 -2.72 24.87 6.30
CA LEU A 390 -1.86 24.36 7.36
C LEU A 390 -0.92 25.43 7.95
N LEU A 391 -0.57 26.44 7.16
CA LEU A 391 0.19 27.62 7.59
C LEU A 391 -0.70 28.71 8.23
N LYS A 392 -2.02 28.51 8.33
CA LYS A 392 -3.01 29.46 8.87
C LYS A 392 -3.15 30.76 8.07
N GLU A 393 -2.72 30.76 6.81
CA GLU A 393 -2.89 31.89 5.89
C GLU A 393 -4.28 31.88 5.22
N ILE A 394 -4.92 30.70 5.15
CA ILE A 394 -6.26 30.53 4.61
C ILE A 394 -7.19 30.05 5.73
N PRO A 395 -8.22 30.82 6.12
CA PRO A 395 -9.24 30.39 7.05
C PRO A 395 -9.93 29.14 6.54
N PHE A 396 -10.06 28.14 7.40
CA PHE A 396 -10.53 26.80 7.05
C PHE A 396 -11.67 26.37 7.97
N ARG A 397 -12.73 25.86 7.38
CA ARG A 397 -13.88 25.30 8.11
C ARG A 397 -14.09 23.85 7.65
N PRO A 398 -13.67 22.86 8.45
CA PRO A 398 -13.87 21.46 8.11
C PRO A 398 -15.35 21.04 8.27
N ASN A 399 -15.77 20.02 7.54
CA ASN A 399 -17.06 19.36 7.75
C ASN A 399 -16.96 18.35 8.91
N SER A 400 -17.89 18.38 9.87
CA SER A 400 -17.92 17.46 11.01
C SER A 400 -17.99 15.98 10.62
N ASP A 401 -18.60 15.66 9.47
CA ASP A 401 -18.83 14.29 8.99
C ASP A 401 -17.84 13.83 7.91
N ARG A 402 -16.69 14.49 7.81
CA ARG A 402 -15.69 14.27 6.75
C ARG A 402 -15.01 12.89 6.82
N LYS A 403 -14.76 12.29 5.65
CA LYS A 403 -13.92 11.09 5.55
C LYS A 403 -12.44 11.48 5.51
N ALA A 404 -12.06 12.36 4.60
CA ALA A 404 -10.74 13.01 4.53
C ALA A 404 -10.80 14.47 4.97
N LEU A 405 -9.65 15.12 5.22
CA LEU A 405 -9.59 16.49 5.75
C LEU A 405 -10.38 17.50 4.91
N LEU A 406 -10.25 17.41 3.58
CA LEU A 406 -10.87 18.36 2.66
C LEU A 406 -12.33 18.03 2.28
N ASP A 407 -12.85 16.86 2.69
CA ASP A 407 -14.17 16.42 2.25
C ASP A 407 -15.28 17.32 2.79
N GLY A 408 -15.98 18.02 1.90
CA GLY A 408 -17.04 18.95 2.25
C GLY A 408 -16.58 20.18 3.03
N ALA A 409 -15.27 20.46 3.07
CA ALA A 409 -14.73 21.61 3.77
C ALA A 409 -14.92 22.92 2.98
N PHE A 410 -14.77 24.03 3.70
CA PHE A 410 -14.88 25.38 3.15
C PHE A 410 -13.66 26.23 3.51
N VAL A 411 -13.34 27.19 2.64
CA VAL A 411 -12.25 28.15 2.86
C VAL A 411 -12.71 29.59 2.61
N GLY A 412 -12.05 30.55 3.25
CA GLY A 412 -12.28 31.98 3.00
C GLY A 412 -11.77 32.42 1.62
N VAL A 413 -12.62 33.08 0.83
CA VAL A 413 -12.31 33.45 -0.56
C VAL A 413 -11.16 34.45 -0.66
N ASP A 414 -11.21 35.53 0.12
CA ASP A 414 -10.24 36.64 0.00
C ASP A 414 -8.83 36.18 0.38
N SER A 415 -8.70 35.44 1.47
CA SER A 415 -7.43 34.87 1.92
C SER A 415 -6.89 33.83 0.93
N LEU A 416 -7.76 33.00 0.34
CA LEU A 416 -7.35 32.06 -0.70
C LEU A 416 -6.82 32.80 -1.94
N LEU A 417 -7.51 33.85 -2.40
CA LEU A 417 -7.07 34.65 -3.54
C LEU A 417 -5.73 35.34 -3.25
N ALA A 418 -5.57 35.92 -2.06
CA ALA A 418 -4.32 36.53 -1.64
C ALA A 418 -3.16 35.52 -1.58
N TRP A 419 -3.40 34.35 -0.99
CA TRP A 419 -2.41 33.25 -0.94
C TRP A 419 -2.04 32.75 -2.34
N MET A 420 -3.02 32.50 -3.19
CA MET A 420 -2.77 32.03 -4.55
C MET A 420 -2.13 33.09 -5.44
N ALA A 421 -2.35 34.37 -5.19
CA ALA A 421 -1.62 35.46 -5.85
C ALA A 421 -0.14 35.47 -5.46
N LYS A 422 0.20 35.26 -4.17
CA LYS A 422 1.59 35.08 -3.72
C LYS A 422 2.25 33.89 -4.42
N HIS A 423 1.53 32.77 -4.57
CA HIS A 423 2.00 31.60 -5.32
C HIS A 423 2.26 31.92 -6.79
N LEU A 424 1.31 32.56 -7.48
CA LEU A 424 1.52 32.94 -8.89
C LEU A 424 2.74 33.84 -9.07
N ALA A 425 2.98 34.77 -8.13
CA ALA A 425 4.16 35.62 -8.14
C ALA A 425 5.48 34.84 -7.92
N SER A 426 5.48 33.77 -7.12
CA SER A 426 6.67 32.93 -6.91
C SER A 426 7.09 32.16 -8.17
N LEU A 427 6.18 32.00 -9.14
CA LEU A 427 6.46 31.39 -10.44
C LEU A 427 7.22 32.32 -11.41
N GLU A 428 7.64 33.52 -10.99
CA GLU A 428 8.27 34.52 -11.86
C GLU A 428 9.36 33.94 -12.79
N ALA A 429 10.27 33.14 -12.23
CA ALA A 429 11.35 32.49 -12.97
C ALA A 429 11.02 31.06 -13.45
N ALA A 430 9.86 30.51 -13.07
CA ALA A 430 9.48 29.15 -13.42
C ALA A 430 9.09 29.03 -14.90
N HIS A 431 9.37 27.88 -15.50
CA HIS A 431 8.92 27.54 -16.84
C HIS A 431 7.53 26.90 -16.78
N CYS A 432 6.53 27.61 -17.30
CA CYS A 432 5.17 27.11 -17.44
C CYS A 432 4.97 26.54 -18.85
N THR A 433 4.51 25.30 -18.93
CA THR A 433 4.06 24.66 -20.16
C THR A 433 2.85 25.37 -20.76
N LEU A 434 2.53 25.07 -22.02
CA LEU A 434 1.30 25.57 -22.66
C LEU A 434 0.05 25.17 -21.87
N LEU A 435 -0.01 23.95 -21.33
CA LEU A 435 -1.16 23.47 -20.55
C LEU A 435 -1.34 24.26 -19.25
N GLU A 436 -0.25 24.54 -18.53
CA GLU A 436 -0.28 25.38 -17.33
C GLU A 436 -0.69 26.82 -17.68
N THR A 437 -0.16 27.35 -18.78
CA THR A 437 -0.52 28.70 -19.27
C THR A 437 -2.01 28.80 -19.61
N ILE A 438 -2.57 27.79 -20.26
CA ILE A 438 -4.03 27.67 -20.51
C ILE A 438 -4.78 27.63 -19.18
N ALA A 439 -4.32 26.83 -18.22
CA ALA A 439 -4.98 26.67 -16.93
C ALA A 439 -5.01 27.98 -16.12
N ILE A 440 -3.90 28.73 -16.14
CA ILE A 440 -3.71 30.02 -15.45
C ILE A 440 -4.52 31.12 -16.14
N THR A 441 -4.39 31.26 -17.46
CA THR A 441 -4.99 32.37 -18.21
C THR A 441 -6.43 32.13 -18.64
N GLY A 442 -6.91 30.88 -18.59
CA GLY A 442 -8.22 30.49 -19.10
C GLY A 442 -8.37 30.60 -20.63
N MET A 443 -7.31 31.00 -21.34
CA MET A 443 -7.28 31.10 -22.80
C MET A 443 -7.01 29.73 -23.43
N ASN A 444 -7.56 29.46 -24.61
CA ASN A 444 -7.23 28.26 -25.37
C ASN A 444 -5.90 28.43 -26.15
N LYS A 445 -5.43 27.36 -26.80
CA LYS A 445 -4.18 27.39 -27.58
C LYS A 445 -4.16 28.45 -28.68
N GLN A 446 -5.28 28.66 -29.39
CA GLN A 446 -5.36 29.65 -30.47
C GLN A 446 -5.28 31.06 -29.89
N GLU A 447 -6.00 31.34 -28.80
CA GLU A 447 -6.00 32.62 -28.11
C GLU A 447 -4.62 32.98 -27.55
N ILE A 448 -3.89 32.00 -26.99
CA ILE A 448 -2.49 32.19 -26.56
C ILE A 448 -1.58 32.49 -27.76
N THR A 449 -1.78 31.80 -28.89
CA THR A 449 -1.00 32.06 -30.10
C THR A 449 -1.25 33.47 -30.64
N THR A 450 -2.51 33.92 -30.62
CA THR A 450 -2.89 35.30 -30.95
C THR A 450 -2.24 36.29 -29.98
N ALA A 451 -2.28 36.04 -28.67
CA ALA A 451 -1.61 36.88 -27.68
C ALA A 451 -0.09 36.98 -27.92
N CYS A 452 0.55 35.89 -28.36
CA CYS A 452 1.96 35.90 -28.76
C CYS A 452 2.18 36.78 -30.00
N SER A 453 1.34 36.67 -31.03
CA SER A 453 1.45 37.49 -32.25
C SER A 453 1.23 38.98 -32.01
N LEU A 454 0.43 39.32 -31.00
CA LEU A 454 0.17 40.70 -30.57
C LEU A 454 1.25 41.22 -29.60
N GLY A 455 2.25 40.40 -29.24
CA GLY A 455 3.32 40.78 -28.33
C GLY A 455 2.89 40.91 -26.86
N LEU A 456 1.71 40.41 -26.50
CA LEU A 456 1.15 40.48 -25.14
C LEU A 456 1.83 39.51 -24.17
N ILE A 457 2.35 38.39 -24.69
CA ILE A 457 3.11 37.39 -23.93
C ILE A 457 4.21 36.81 -24.81
N LYS A 458 5.41 36.59 -24.27
CA LYS A 458 6.55 36.07 -25.02
C LYS A 458 6.85 34.61 -24.66
N PRO A 459 6.90 33.69 -25.65
CA PRO A 459 7.34 32.32 -25.40
C PRO A 459 8.86 32.24 -25.25
N LEU A 460 9.35 31.30 -24.43
CA LEU A 460 10.77 31.00 -24.25
C LEU A 460 11.40 30.34 -25.50
N GLY A 461 10.57 29.80 -26.39
CA GLY A 461 10.98 29.26 -27.67
C GLY A 461 9.80 28.69 -28.46
N TRP A 462 9.96 28.60 -29.78
CA TRP A 462 8.94 28.08 -30.71
C TRP A 462 9.14 26.58 -31.06
N LYS A 463 10.06 25.88 -30.38
CA LYS A 463 10.36 24.46 -30.67
C LYS A 463 9.38 23.53 -29.96
N ARG A 464 8.77 22.60 -30.71
CA ARG A 464 7.88 21.45 -30.36
C ARG A 464 6.76 21.67 -29.31
N GLU A 465 7.00 22.38 -28.20
CA GLU A 465 5.99 22.78 -27.21
C GLU A 465 6.23 24.22 -26.75
N LEU A 466 5.17 25.04 -26.73
CA LEU A 466 5.24 26.41 -26.24
C LEU A 466 5.42 26.40 -24.70
N CYS A 467 6.45 27.09 -24.23
CA CYS A 467 6.69 27.34 -22.81
C CYS A 467 6.85 28.83 -22.55
N PHE A 468 6.44 29.27 -21.37
CA PHE A 468 6.42 30.66 -20.96
C PHE A 468 7.09 30.81 -19.60
N GLN A 469 7.73 31.94 -19.35
CA GLN A 469 8.13 32.30 -17.99
C GLN A 469 6.88 32.73 -17.20
N GLY A 470 6.76 32.30 -15.94
CA GLY A 470 5.63 32.69 -15.10
C GLY A 470 5.55 34.21 -14.88
N GLY A 471 6.67 34.94 -14.95
CA GLY A 471 6.71 36.40 -14.92
C GLY A 471 6.00 37.05 -16.12
N GLU A 472 6.09 36.46 -17.31
CA GLU A 472 5.35 36.94 -18.50
C GLU A 472 3.84 36.73 -18.35
N ILE A 473 3.43 35.60 -17.77
CA ILE A 473 2.02 35.31 -17.47
C ILE A 473 1.49 36.30 -16.42
N SER A 474 2.27 36.55 -15.37
CA SER A 474 1.90 37.50 -14.31
C SER A 474 1.74 38.92 -14.85
N ARG A 475 2.65 39.36 -15.73
CA ARG A 475 2.56 40.68 -16.39
C ARG A 475 1.35 40.81 -17.30
N LEU A 476 0.99 39.75 -18.01
CA LEU A 476 -0.24 39.71 -18.80
C LEU A 476 -1.46 39.90 -17.90
N LEU A 477 -1.52 39.17 -16.79
CA LEU A 477 -2.67 39.20 -15.86
C LEU A 477 -2.75 40.46 -14.98
N SER A 478 -1.64 41.18 -14.81
CA SER A 478 -1.64 42.48 -14.15
C SER A 478 -2.16 43.59 -15.07
N SER A 479 -1.91 43.48 -16.38
CA SER A 479 -2.32 44.47 -17.38
C SER A 479 -3.66 44.16 -18.05
N HIS A 480 -4.10 42.91 -18.04
CA HIS A 480 -5.29 42.44 -18.73
C HIS A 480 -6.12 41.46 -17.88
N ILE A 481 -7.42 41.44 -18.12
CA ILE A 481 -8.37 40.49 -17.55
C ILE A 481 -8.83 39.53 -18.65
N SER A 482 -8.59 38.23 -18.42
CA SER A 482 -9.23 37.18 -19.20
C SER A 482 -10.62 36.90 -18.64
N ILE A 483 -11.66 37.06 -19.45
CA ILE A 483 -13.05 36.82 -19.02
C ILE A 483 -13.28 35.34 -18.68
N LYS A 484 -12.60 34.44 -19.39
CA LYS A 484 -12.65 33.00 -19.10
C LYS A 484 -11.99 32.67 -17.76
N ARG A 485 -10.85 33.30 -17.46
CA ARG A 485 -10.18 33.17 -16.15
C ARG A 485 -11.05 33.72 -15.04
N TRP A 486 -11.59 34.93 -15.21
CA TRP A 486 -12.48 35.55 -14.24
C TRP A 486 -13.70 34.66 -13.99
N SER A 487 -14.35 34.16 -15.05
CA SER A 487 -15.50 33.25 -14.97
C SER A 487 -15.18 31.96 -14.19
N LYS A 488 -14.01 31.37 -14.44
CA LYS A 488 -13.53 30.18 -13.73
C LYS A 488 -13.33 30.47 -12.23
N MET A 489 -12.80 31.64 -11.90
CA MET A 489 -12.51 32.06 -10.52
C MET A 489 -13.76 32.52 -9.76
N SER A 490 -14.71 33.20 -10.41
CA SER A 490 -15.94 33.69 -9.78
C SER A 490 -17.03 32.61 -9.70
N GLY A 491 -16.96 31.60 -10.57
CA GLY A 491 -18.01 30.61 -10.73
C GLY A 491 -19.19 31.11 -11.57
N VAL A 492 -19.15 32.34 -12.07
CA VAL A 492 -20.17 32.92 -12.93
C VAL A 492 -19.90 32.52 -14.39
N PRO A 493 -20.86 31.98 -15.15
CA PRO A 493 -20.64 31.59 -16.54
C PRO A 493 -20.20 32.77 -17.44
N ALA A 494 -19.13 32.60 -18.22
CA ALA A 494 -18.55 33.66 -19.07
C ALA A 494 -19.54 34.32 -20.04
N ARG A 495 -20.58 33.59 -20.48
CA ARG A 495 -21.65 34.14 -21.34
C ARG A 495 -22.38 35.35 -20.74
N ARG A 496 -22.47 35.44 -19.40
CA ARG A 496 -23.16 36.53 -18.71
C ARG A 496 -22.48 37.88 -18.93
N PRO A 497 -21.19 38.07 -18.59
CA PRO A 497 -20.51 39.31 -18.88
C PRO A 497 -20.27 39.50 -20.38
N LEU A 498 -20.04 38.43 -21.16
CA LEU A 498 -19.73 38.56 -22.58
C LEU A 498 -20.84 39.22 -23.40
N ALA A 499 -22.11 38.89 -23.13
CA ALA A 499 -23.24 39.48 -23.83
C ALA A 499 -23.31 41.01 -23.66
N SER A 500 -22.83 41.52 -22.53
CA SER A 500 -22.81 42.96 -22.23
C SER A 500 -21.48 43.63 -22.59
N LEU A 501 -20.38 42.87 -22.64
CA LEU A 501 -19.06 43.38 -23.02
C LEU A 501 -18.96 43.69 -24.52
N THR A 502 -19.69 42.97 -25.37
CA THR A 502 -19.73 43.22 -26.82
C THR A 502 -20.30 44.58 -27.19
N GLU A 503 -21.08 45.21 -26.29
CA GLU A 503 -21.69 46.53 -26.47
C GLU A 503 -21.08 47.60 -25.55
N SER A 504 -20.00 47.25 -24.82
CA SER A 504 -19.37 48.12 -23.84
C SER A 504 -18.22 48.96 -24.41
N CYS A 505 -17.77 49.98 -23.66
CA CYS A 505 -16.62 50.82 -24.02
C CYS A 505 -15.25 50.26 -23.59
N PHE A 506 -15.20 49.03 -23.04
CA PHE A 506 -13.95 48.46 -22.54
C PHE A 506 -13.01 48.01 -23.66
N GLU A 507 -11.74 48.41 -23.58
CA GLU A 507 -10.72 48.11 -24.59
C GLU A 507 -10.35 46.62 -24.58
N ALA A 508 -10.64 45.92 -25.68
CA ALA A 508 -10.33 44.49 -25.85
C ALA A 508 -9.03 44.29 -26.64
N ALA A 509 -8.05 43.61 -26.05
CA ALA A 509 -6.85 43.17 -26.77
C ALA A 509 -7.14 41.93 -27.63
N ILE A 510 -8.02 41.05 -27.17
CA ILE A 510 -8.59 39.93 -27.93
C ILE A 510 -10.09 39.91 -27.65
N ALA A 511 -10.89 40.25 -28.66
CA ALA A 511 -12.34 40.39 -28.53
C ALA A 511 -13.00 39.15 -27.89
N GLY A 512 -13.80 39.36 -26.84
CA GLY A 512 -14.51 38.31 -26.12
C GLY A 512 -13.61 37.39 -25.26
N VAL A 513 -12.33 37.70 -25.11
CA VAL A 513 -11.38 36.86 -24.37
C VAL A 513 -10.58 37.67 -23.37
N LEU A 514 -9.90 38.71 -23.84
CA LEU A 514 -8.88 39.44 -23.08
C LEU A 514 -9.08 40.95 -23.21
N TYR A 515 -9.31 41.61 -22.09
CA TYR A 515 -9.58 43.05 -22.00
C TYR A 515 -8.50 43.74 -21.19
N LYS A 516 -8.19 44.99 -21.51
CA LYS A 516 -7.26 45.80 -20.72
C LYS A 516 -7.86 46.04 -19.34
N ARG A 517 -7.04 45.86 -18.31
CA ARG A 517 -7.47 45.97 -16.92
C ARG A 517 -7.64 47.44 -16.52
N THR A 518 -8.82 47.78 -16.01
CA THR A 518 -9.11 49.08 -15.37
C THR A 518 -9.93 48.85 -14.11
N GLU A 519 -9.97 49.83 -13.19
CA GLU A 519 -10.77 49.74 -11.97
C GLU A 519 -12.26 49.62 -12.29
N GLU A 520 -12.74 50.32 -13.33
CA GLU A 520 -14.13 50.26 -13.75
C GLU A 520 -14.51 48.86 -14.25
N LEU A 521 -13.62 48.21 -15.00
CA LEU A 521 -13.86 46.84 -15.48
C LEU A 521 -13.87 45.84 -14.31
N ASP A 522 -12.94 45.97 -13.36
CA ASP A 522 -12.90 45.13 -12.15
C ASP A 522 -14.19 45.30 -11.32
N SER A 523 -14.61 46.54 -11.03
CA SER A 523 -15.86 46.84 -10.32
C SER A 523 -17.09 46.32 -11.07
N TRP A 524 -17.11 46.49 -12.39
CA TRP A 524 -18.19 46.02 -13.25
C TRP A 524 -18.31 44.49 -13.22
N LEU A 525 -17.19 43.76 -13.35
CA LEU A 525 -17.16 42.30 -13.25
C LEU A 525 -17.60 41.83 -11.85
N ASN A 526 -17.11 42.47 -10.79
CA ASN A 526 -17.46 42.13 -9.42
C ASN A 526 -18.96 42.26 -9.14
N SER A 527 -19.66 43.18 -9.81
CA SER A 527 -21.12 43.31 -9.71
C SER A 527 -21.91 42.05 -10.08
N PHE A 528 -21.34 41.19 -10.94
CA PHE A 528 -21.92 39.90 -11.32
C PHE A 528 -21.66 38.79 -10.30
N ALA A 529 -20.63 38.93 -9.47
CA ALA A 529 -20.28 37.95 -8.44
C ALA A 529 -21.02 38.21 -7.12
N SER A 530 -21.42 39.45 -6.87
CA SER A 530 -22.24 39.88 -5.72
C SER A 530 -23.76 39.66 -5.89
N ARG A 531 -24.20 39.06 -7.01
CA ARG A 531 -25.59 38.72 -7.32
C ARG A 531 -25.73 37.22 -7.51
#